data_AF-A0A2P7B1N4-F1
#
_entry.id   AF-A0A2P7B1N4-F1
#
_cell.length_a   1.000
_cell.length_b   1.000
_cell.length_c   1.000
_cell.angle_alpha   90.00
_cell.angle_beta   90.00
_cell.angle_gamma   90.00
#
_symmetry.space_group_name_H-M   'P 1'
#
loop_
_entity.id
_entity.type
_entity.pdbx_description
1 polymer ?
#
loop_
_entity_poly.entity_id
_entity_poly.type
_entity_poly.pdbx_seq_one_letter_code
_entity_poly.pdbx_strand_id
1 'polypeptide(L)'
;MKIPGPDDLPEAGKAVSLEVVEIELALGAQDIVADGFEGALHKAAELVNGEVIFNVRAPEHGDQQRIAAISVSDGTSDQLVYVMLGNDGTSLTVTPDQPEIASPTKLGMDFAALIRRFRS
;
A
#
# COMPACT_ATOMS: atom_id res chain seq x y z
N MET A 1 -35.52 -25.97 -12.68
CA MET A 1 -34.38 -25.61 -11.79
C MET A 1 -33.12 -25.90 -12.59
N LYS A 2 -32.38 -24.87 -13.03
CA LYS A 2 -31.15 -25.04 -13.82
C LYS A 2 -29.98 -25.11 -12.84
N ILE A 3 -29.17 -26.17 -12.93
CA ILE A 3 -27.94 -26.29 -12.14
C ILE A 3 -26.89 -25.39 -12.80
N PRO A 4 -26.26 -24.45 -12.08
CA PRO A 4 -25.22 -23.58 -12.62
C PRO A 4 -24.01 -24.41 -13.12
N GLY A 5 -23.40 -23.97 -14.21
CA GLY A 5 -22.23 -24.61 -14.81
C GLY A 5 -20.93 -24.29 -14.06
N PRO A 6 -19.81 -24.95 -14.40
CA PRO A 6 -18.51 -24.68 -13.76
C PRO A 6 -18.01 -23.24 -13.94
N ASP A 7 -18.56 -22.48 -14.91
CA ASP A 7 -18.26 -21.06 -15.16
C ASP A 7 -19.13 -20.10 -14.33
N ASP A 8 -20.16 -20.60 -13.62
CA ASP A 8 -21.03 -19.83 -12.73
C ASP A 8 -20.50 -19.80 -11.28
N LEU A 9 -19.31 -20.40 -11.02
CA LEU A 9 -18.60 -20.21 -9.77
C LEU A 9 -18.06 -18.78 -9.74
N PRO A 10 -18.27 -17.99 -8.67
CA PRO A 10 -17.58 -16.71 -8.53
C PRO A 10 -16.09 -17.00 -8.66
N GLU A 11 -15.39 -16.30 -9.57
CA GLU A 11 -13.93 -16.28 -9.58
C GLU A 11 -13.50 -16.16 -8.13
N ALA A 12 -12.77 -17.16 -7.61
CA ALA A 12 -12.33 -17.18 -6.24
C ALA A 12 -11.64 -15.84 -6.01
N GLY A 13 -12.32 -14.94 -5.30
CA GLY A 13 -11.90 -13.56 -5.14
C GLY A 13 -10.45 -13.59 -4.70
N LYS A 14 -9.58 -12.96 -5.49
CA LYS A 14 -8.13 -12.93 -5.28
C LYS A 14 -7.88 -12.81 -3.78
N ALA A 15 -7.43 -13.90 -3.16
CA ALA A 15 -7.37 -13.97 -1.70
C ALA A 15 -6.52 -12.78 -1.24
N VAL A 16 -7.12 -11.90 -0.42
CA VAL A 16 -6.37 -10.80 0.19
C VAL A 16 -5.27 -11.46 1.02
N SER A 17 -4.01 -11.07 0.78
CA SER A 17 -2.89 -11.67 1.52
C SER A 17 -3.01 -11.29 3.00
N LEU A 18 -2.58 -12.19 3.89
CA LEU A 18 -2.71 -12.01 5.33
C LEU A 18 -1.96 -10.74 5.79
N GLU A 19 -0.82 -10.47 5.16
CA GLU A 19 0.06 -9.34 5.43
C GLU A 19 -0.64 -8.00 5.17
N VAL A 20 -1.46 -7.92 4.11
CA VAL A 20 -2.26 -6.72 3.83
C VAL A 20 -3.28 -6.48 4.94
N VAL A 21 -3.94 -7.54 5.40
CA VAL A 21 -4.93 -7.46 6.48
C VAL A 21 -4.26 -7.04 7.79
N GLU A 22 -3.09 -7.61 8.11
CA GLU A 22 -2.32 -7.26 9.31
C GLU A 22 -1.89 -5.78 9.28
N ILE A 23 -1.41 -5.28 8.15
CA ILE A 23 -1.09 -3.86 7.98
C ILE A 23 -2.33 -2.97 8.14
N GLU A 24 -3.46 -3.35 7.52
CA GLU A 24 -4.71 -2.59 7.61
C GLU A 24 -5.21 -2.51 9.07
N LEU A 25 -5.15 -3.61 9.81
CA LEU A 25 -5.50 -3.65 11.23
C LEU A 25 -4.51 -2.86 12.09
N ALA A 26 -3.20 -3.01 11.84
CA ALA A 26 -2.17 -2.28 12.57
C ALA A 26 -2.30 -0.77 12.37
N LEU A 27 -2.59 -0.31 11.16
CA LEU A 27 -2.87 1.10 10.86
C LEU A 27 -4.18 1.58 11.49
N GLY A 28 -5.23 0.76 11.47
CA GLY A 28 -6.52 1.07 12.10
C GLY A 28 -6.44 1.23 13.62
N ALA A 29 -5.39 0.72 14.27
CA ALA A 29 -5.12 0.91 15.69
C ALA A 29 -4.38 2.21 16.02
N GLN A 30 -3.90 2.96 15.01
CA GLN A 30 -3.12 4.19 15.23
C GLN A 30 -4.00 5.44 15.27
N ASP A 31 -3.59 6.43 16.06
CA ASP A 31 -4.21 7.77 16.04
C ASP A 31 -3.46 8.65 15.04
N ILE A 32 -3.90 8.63 13.78
CA ILE A 32 -3.26 9.40 12.71
C ILE A 32 -3.32 10.92 12.93
N VAL A 33 -4.31 11.40 13.68
CA VAL A 33 -4.47 12.84 13.96
C VAL A 33 -3.43 13.27 15.00
N ALA A 34 -3.19 12.46 16.01
CA ALA A 34 -2.20 12.74 17.05
C ALA A 34 -0.76 12.47 16.57
N ASP A 35 -0.53 11.35 15.88
CA ASP A 35 0.82 10.88 15.52
C ASP A 35 1.29 11.39 14.15
N GLY A 36 0.37 11.88 13.33
CA GLY A 36 0.61 12.13 11.91
C GLY A 36 0.79 10.83 11.13
N PHE A 37 0.76 10.95 9.80
CA PHE A 37 0.84 9.79 8.90
C PHE A 37 2.16 9.03 9.02
N GLU A 38 3.29 9.74 9.13
CA GLU A 38 4.61 9.12 9.27
C GLU A 38 4.72 8.33 10.59
N GLY A 39 4.24 8.90 11.70
CA GLY A 39 4.20 8.21 12.99
C GLY A 39 3.31 6.96 12.95
N ALA A 40 2.11 7.08 12.37
CA ALA A 40 1.20 5.95 12.22
C ALA A 40 1.80 4.82 11.37
N LEU A 41 2.50 5.14 10.28
CA LEU A 41 3.18 4.15 9.44
C LEU A 41 4.27 3.39 10.22
N HIS A 42 5.12 4.11 10.96
CA HIS A 42 6.20 3.48 11.72
C HIS A 42 5.68 2.58 12.83
N LYS A 43 4.67 3.03 13.59
CA LYS A 43 4.04 2.20 14.63
C LYS A 43 3.35 0.96 14.05
N ALA A 44 2.66 1.10 12.91
CA ALA A 44 2.02 -0.03 12.25
C ALA A 44 3.07 -1.04 11.72
N ALA A 45 4.17 -0.55 11.12
CA ALA A 45 5.26 -1.40 10.68
C ALA A 45 5.91 -2.16 11.85
N GLU A 46 6.15 -1.49 12.98
CA GLU A 46 6.68 -2.14 14.20
C GLU A 46 5.77 -3.28 14.70
N LEU A 47 4.45 -3.12 14.65
CA LEU A 47 3.50 -4.14 15.10
C LEU A 47 3.54 -5.43 14.28
N VAL A 48 3.89 -5.35 13.00
CA VAL A 48 3.95 -6.50 12.09
C VAL A 48 5.39 -6.94 11.77
N ASN A 49 6.39 -6.40 12.47
CA ASN A 49 7.82 -6.58 12.18
C ASN A 49 8.19 -6.22 10.71
N GLY A 50 7.53 -5.20 10.16
CA GLY A 50 7.80 -4.65 8.84
C GLY A 50 8.72 -3.43 8.87
N GLU A 51 8.97 -2.87 7.69
CA GLU A 51 9.81 -1.69 7.50
C GLU A 51 9.13 -0.67 6.58
N VAL A 52 9.09 0.61 6.98
CA VAL A 52 8.63 1.70 6.10
C VAL A 52 9.71 1.98 5.07
N ILE A 53 9.41 1.75 3.79
CA ILE A 53 10.36 1.90 2.69
C ILE A 53 10.39 3.34 2.17
N PHE A 54 9.22 3.95 2.02
CA PHE A 54 9.10 5.36 1.66
C PHE A 54 7.78 5.95 2.13
N ASN A 55 7.75 7.28 2.21
CA ASN A 55 6.55 8.08 2.45
C ASN A 55 6.69 9.41 1.70
N VAL A 56 6.01 9.55 0.56
CA VAL A 56 6.16 10.70 -0.35
C VAL A 56 4.84 11.41 -0.58
N ARG A 57 4.90 12.67 -1.05
CA ARG A 57 3.71 13.38 -1.53
C ARG A 57 3.21 12.73 -2.83
N ALA A 58 1.90 12.57 -2.94
CA ALA A 58 1.27 12.14 -4.18
C ALA A 58 1.38 13.25 -5.26
N PRO A 59 1.25 12.89 -6.56
CA PRO A 59 1.16 13.87 -7.64
C PRO A 59 0.02 14.88 -7.43
N GLU A 60 0.18 16.10 -7.95
CA GLU A 60 -0.87 17.12 -7.90
C GLU A 60 -2.11 16.64 -8.69
N HIS A 61 -3.30 16.89 -8.15
CA HIS A 61 -4.63 16.49 -8.68
C HIS A 61 -5.08 15.04 -8.45
N GLY A 62 -4.42 14.27 -7.58
CA GLY A 62 -4.93 12.97 -7.11
C GLY A 62 -5.90 13.08 -5.91
N ASP A 63 -6.57 11.96 -5.59
CA ASP A 63 -7.44 11.84 -4.40
C ASP A 63 -6.65 11.60 -3.10
N GLN A 64 -5.35 11.32 -3.25
CA GLN A 64 -4.42 11.09 -2.16
C GLN A 64 -3.47 12.28 -2.04
N GLN A 65 -3.06 12.59 -0.81
CA GLN A 65 -2.00 13.57 -0.55
C GLN A 65 -0.64 12.90 -0.35
N ARG A 66 -0.63 11.64 0.10
CA ARG A 66 0.61 10.88 0.37
C ARG A 66 0.46 9.43 -0.04
N ILE A 67 1.58 8.87 -0.47
CA ILE A 67 1.75 7.46 -0.82
C ILE A 67 2.96 6.95 -0.06
N ALA A 68 2.80 5.83 0.64
CA ALA A 68 3.84 5.14 1.36
C ALA A 68 3.87 3.66 0.99
N ALA A 69 4.97 3.00 1.32
CA ALA A 69 5.06 1.55 1.23
C ALA A 69 5.70 0.97 2.50
N ILE A 70 5.15 -0.15 2.96
CA ILE A 70 5.67 -0.97 4.05
C ILE A 70 6.10 -2.30 3.43
N SER A 71 7.34 -2.72 3.68
CA SER A 71 7.81 -4.07 3.40
C SER A 71 7.49 -4.96 4.59
N VAL A 72 6.92 -6.13 4.33
CA VAL A 72 6.60 -7.15 5.33
C VAL A 72 6.97 -8.51 4.75
N SER A 73 7.56 -9.36 5.58
CA SER A 73 8.04 -10.67 5.16
C SER A 73 7.14 -11.75 5.74
N ASP A 74 6.70 -12.69 4.91
CA ASP A 74 5.99 -13.91 5.36
C ASP A 74 6.97 -15.03 5.78
N GLY A 75 8.28 -14.72 5.80
CA GLY A 75 9.37 -15.66 6.06
C GLY A 75 9.88 -16.40 4.82
N THR A 76 9.22 -16.27 3.67
CA THR A 76 9.64 -16.85 2.39
C THR A 76 9.90 -15.81 1.31
N SER A 77 9.16 -14.70 1.33
CA SER A 77 9.35 -13.57 0.44
C SER A 77 8.97 -12.25 1.12
N ASP A 78 9.62 -11.18 0.68
CA ASP A 78 9.26 -9.83 1.09
C ASP A 78 8.14 -9.33 0.17
N GLN A 79 7.07 -8.83 0.78
CA GLN A 79 5.93 -8.23 0.12
C GLN A 79 5.89 -6.73 0.41
N LEU A 80 5.68 -5.93 -0.63
CA LEU A 80 5.37 -4.51 -0.48
C LEU A 80 3.86 -4.32 -0.34
N VAL A 81 3.48 -3.51 0.63
CA VAL A 81 2.10 -3.05 0.85
C VAL A 81 2.10 -1.54 0.73
N TYR A 82 1.27 -1.01 -0.17
CA TYR A 82 1.13 0.43 -0.36
C TYR A 82 0.04 0.99 0.56
N VAL A 83 0.33 2.12 1.17
CA VAL A 83 -0.57 2.85 2.06
C VAL A 83 -0.76 4.25 1.52
N MET A 84 -2.00 4.64 1.28
CA MET A 84 -2.37 5.93 0.72
C MET A 84 -3.17 6.73 1.74
N LEU A 85 -2.77 7.99 1.93
CA LEU A 85 -3.52 8.95 2.75
C LEU A 85 -4.38 9.84 1.87
N GLY A 86 -5.69 9.82 2.12
CA GLY A 86 -6.66 10.68 1.46
C GLY A 86 -6.41 12.16 1.73
N ASN A 87 -6.92 13.01 0.84
CA ASN A 87 -6.82 14.47 0.96
C ASN A 87 -7.51 15.03 2.22
N ASP A 88 -8.33 14.24 2.91
CA ASP A 88 -8.94 14.59 4.20
C ASP A 88 -7.97 14.49 5.39
N GLY A 89 -6.80 13.86 5.21
CA GLY A 89 -5.82 13.68 6.28
C GLY A 89 -6.07 12.51 7.21
N THR A 90 -7.10 11.71 6.96
CA THR A 90 -7.52 10.64 7.88
C THR A 90 -7.92 9.35 7.19
N SER A 91 -8.43 9.41 5.96
CA SER A 91 -8.81 8.22 5.20
C SER A 91 -7.56 7.48 4.73
N LEU A 92 -7.50 6.18 5.04
CA LEU A 92 -6.41 5.31 4.62
C LEU A 92 -6.93 4.26 3.64
N THR A 93 -6.16 4.03 2.58
CA THR A 93 -6.35 2.89 1.67
C THR A 93 -5.09 2.05 1.68
N VAL A 94 -5.25 0.75 1.87
CA VAL A 94 -4.15 -0.23 1.87
C VAL A 94 -4.33 -1.14 0.66
N THR A 95 -3.27 -1.31 -0.14
CA THR A 95 -3.29 -2.22 -1.30
C THR A 95 -2.03 -3.05 -1.35
N PRO A 96 -2.12 -4.36 -1.66
CA PRO A 96 -0.94 -5.17 -1.95
C PRO A 96 -0.19 -4.63 -3.16
N ASP A 97 1.10 -4.92 -3.26
CA ASP A 97 1.80 -4.82 -4.53
C ASP A 97 1.07 -5.65 -5.58
N GLN A 98 0.69 -4.99 -6.68
CA GLN A 98 0.15 -5.69 -7.83
C GLN A 98 1.33 -5.93 -8.77
N PRO A 99 1.67 -7.20 -9.05
CA PRO A 99 2.78 -7.55 -9.94
C PRO A 99 2.38 -7.30 -11.40
N GLU A 100 1.93 -6.10 -11.73
CA GLU A 100 2.11 -5.62 -13.09
C GLU A 100 3.59 -5.30 -13.21
N ILE A 101 4.33 -6.20 -13.88
CA ILE A 101 5.77 -6.13 -14.09
C ILE A 101 6.12 -4.72 -14.60
N ALA A 102 6.49 -3.84 -13.68
CA ALA A 102 6.98 -2.54 -14.04
C ALA A 102 8.29 -2.79 -14.78
N SER A 103 8.31 -2.53 -16.08
CA SER A 103 9.53 -2.55 -16.86
C SER A 103 10.60 -1.77 -16.09
N PRO A 104 11.82 -2.31 -15.86
CA PRO A 104 12.88 -1.60 -15.15
C PRO A 104 13.15 -0.20 -15.73
N THR A 105 12.91 -0.04 -17.04
CA THR A 105 12.98 1.26 -17.73
C THR A 105 11.89 2.23 -17.27
N LYS A 106 10.65 1.75 -17.12
CA LYS A 106 9.52 2.57 -16.61
C LYS A 106 9.78 2.96 -15.16
N LEU A 107 10.22 2.00 -14.32
CA LEU A 107 10.62 2.28 -12.94
C LEU A 107 11.72 3.33 -12.86
N GLY A 108 12.75 3.24 -13.71
CA GLY A 108 13.82 4.23 -13.79
C GLY A 108 13.33 5.63 -14.19
N MET A 109 12.37 5.72 -15.12
CA MET A 109 11.77 6.99 -15.53
C MET A 109 10.89 7.59 -14.43
N ASP A 110 10.06 6.78 -13.78
CA ASP A 110 9.18 7.21 -12.69
C ASP A 110 10.02 7.67 -11.48
N PHE A 111 11.08 6.94 -11.13
CA PHE A 111 12.01 7.34 -10.07
C PHE A 111 12.78 8.63 -10.43
N ALA A 112 13.23 8.78 -11.69
CA ALA A 112 13.89 10.01 -12.12
C ALA A 112 12.95 11.23 -12.06
N ALA A 113 11.66 11.05 -12.40
CA ALA A 113 10.65 12.09 -12.26
C ALA A 113 10.45 12.47 -10.78
N LEU A 114 10.38 11.47 -9.89
CA LEU A 114 10.27 11.67 -8.45
C LEU A 114 11.47 12.46 -7.89
N ILE A 115 12.70 12.05 -8.18
CA ILE A 115 13.91 12.73 -7.69
C ILE A 115 14.00 14.16 -8.21
N ARG A 116 13.60 14.43 -9.46
CA ARG A 116 13.58 15.79 -10.01
C ARG A 116 12.57 16.68 -9.28
N ARG A 117 11.41 16.14 -8.90
CA ARG A 117 10.38 16.87 -8.15
C ARG A 117 10.87 17.28 -6.75
N PHE A 118 11.73 16.50 -6.11
CA PHE A 118 12.31 16.85 -4.80
C PHE A 118 13.51 17.81 -4.88
N ARG A 119 13.95 18.19 -6.09
CA ARG A 119 15.07 19.14 -6.31
C ARG A 119 14.62 20.54 -6.74
N SER A 120 13.31 20.77 -6.87
CA SER A 120 12.72 22.11 -7.15
C SER A 120 12.15 22.70 -5.88
#